data_AF-A0A9D5NTM2-F1
#
_entry.id   AF-A0A9D5NTM2-F1
#
_cell.length_a   1.000
_cell.length_b   1.000
_cell.length_c   1.000
_cell.angle_alpha   90.00
_cell.angle_beta   90.00
_cell.angle_gamma   90.00
#
_symmetry.space_group_name_H-M   'P 1'
#
loop_
_entity.id
_entity.type
_entity.pdbx_description
1 polymer ?
#
loop_
_entity_poly.entity_id
_entity_poly.type
_entity_poly.pdbx_seq_one_letter_code
_entity_poly.pdbx_strand_id
1 'polypeptide(L)'
;MKRISMIIVLLIQVALIAADHHTSPGDRNLDMNIRLYHTLDSLISQYDQLTAEKERRVAAIKDGVKGIRLTPEQQYDLNQRLYDEYVAYKFDSAFYYIDRNVTALRGSGDQERFAASAVRMAHILAVTGLFDRARRLLDEVNPDSLSDQQKIAYYNQQSELNLYRSEMAQFTKFFYDYIKRAQYYRQLVIQIAPKDSYDYVFNQATYICEADETDQAIQLLEHYLLKLEEGSRTYSIVTSTLAYFYQKKQMPEQQERYLLLSAISDERGAIRENNSLRSLSEILMARGDNDNAYRYLFQAISEARFYGSRIRMMQVGRMAPQILQLYDAGRTQTQQRTNIFLTVISIISLVLAGIIVYTLILYRKKHAAGLQIIEMNKVMARHNEEIENANTQMKEANRIKEEYIGRFLELSSMLLSSGEQRLKQLNRLARERKLEELYAELKTMEPLNTGIRTFHSHFDTAFLNIYPNFISEVNKLLTPDNQFTIEEDGSPTKRLTTELRVLALIRLDITDNQKIADILRSSITTIYTYRSKLKAKAINKDAFEDNVRKIATY
;
A
#
# COMPACT_ATOMS: atom_id res chain seq x y z
N MET A 1 13.67 -17.84 -7.17
CA MET A 1 12.49 -18.00 -6.29
C MET A 1 12.62 -19.14 -5.28
N LYS A 2 12.97 -20.38 -5.65
CA LYS A 2 13.05 -21.52 -4.70
C LYS A 2 14.02 -21.35 -3.51
N ARG A 3 15.17 -20.67 -3.68
CA ARG A 3 16.16 -20.47 -2.59
C ARG A 3 15.71 -19.45 -1.53
N ILE A 4 14.84 -18.50 -1.87
CA ILE A 4 14.34 -17.48 -0.93
C ILE A 4 13.23 -18.07 -0.05
N SER A 5 12.37 -18.91 -0.63
CA SER A 5 11.34 -19.66 0.10
C SER A 5 11.93 -20.59 1.17
N MET A 6 13.06 -21.25 0.89
CA MET A 6 13.70 -22.16 1.85
C MET A 6 14.31 -21.43 3.06
N ILE A 7 14.84 -20.21 2.86
CA ILE A 7 15.39 -19.38 3.94
C ILE A 7 14.26 -18.83 4.84
N ILE A 8 13.11 -18.45 4.26
CA ILE A 8 11.95 -17.98 5.03
C ILE A 8 11.36 -19.10 5.89
N VAL A 9 11.27 -20.33 5.36
CA VAL A 9 10.78 -21.49 6.12
C VAL A 9 11.74 -21.84 7.26
N LEU A 10 13.06 -21.77 7.03
CA LEU A 10 14.06 -22.03 8.06
C LEU A 10 14.00 -20.98 9.18
N LEU A 11 13.80 -19.69 8.84
CA LEU A 11 13.66 -18.61 9.82
C LEU A 11 12.37 -18.74 10.64
N ILE A 12 11.27 -19.19 10.03
CA ILE A 12 10.01 -19.47 10.74
C ILE A 12 10.15 -20.66 11.67
N GLN A 13 10.85 -21.72 11.27
CA GLN A 13 11.11 -22.89 12.13
C GLN A 13 12.06 -22.56 13.29
N VAL A 14 13.08 -21.73 13.07
CA VAL A 14 13.97 -21.25 14.15
C VAL A 14 13.21 -20.33 15.12
N ALA A 15 12.26 -19.52 14.63
CA ALA A 15 11.39 -18.71 15.49
C ALA A 15 10.37 -19.55 16.28
N LEU A 16 9.90 -20.68 15.73
CA LEU A 16 9.00 -21.61 16.42
C LEU A 16 9.71 -22.48 17.45
N ILE A 17 10.95 -22.90 17.18
CA ILE A 17 11.77 -23.69 18.14
C ILE A 17 12.28 -22.82 19.29
N ALA A 18 12.44 -21.51 19.08
CA ALA A 18 12.74 -20.55 20.14
C ALA A 18 11.53 -20.22 21.05
N ALA A 19 10.31 -20.66 20.69
CA ALA A 19 9.09 -20.43 21.46
C ALA A 19 8.71 -21.57 22.42
N ASP A 20 9.38 -22.73 22.33
CA ASP A 20 9.18 -23.86 23.24
C ASP A 20 10.20 -23.78 24.40
N HIS A 21 9.94 -22.87 25.34
CA HIS A 21 10.68 -22.84 26.60
C HIS A 21 10.11 -23.90 27.57
N HIS A 22 11.02 -24.77 28.03
CA HIS A 22 10.80 -25.71 29.13
C HIS A 22 10.12 -25.04 30.33
N THR A 23 8.95 -25.56 30.71
CA THR A 23 8.16 -25.10 31.85
C THR A 23 8.92 -25.31 33.16
N SER A 24 9.45 -24.22 33.69
CA SER A 24 9.99 -24.17 35.05
C SER A 24 8.86 -23.92 36.06
N PRO A 25 9.09 -24.11 37.38
CA PRO A 25 8.11 -23.75 38.41
C PRO A 25 7.64 -22.28 38.34
N GLY A 26 8.43 -21.37 37.77
CA GLY A 26 8.04 -19.97 37.52
C GLY A 26 6.95 -19.81 36.46
N ASP A 27 6.91 -20.69 35.44
CA ASP A 27 5.91 -20.61 34.37
C ASP A 27 4.50 -20.98 34.85
N ARG A 28 4.38 -21.91 35.82
CA ARG A 28 3.08 -22.26 36.42
C ARG A 28 2.50 -21.12 37.24
N ASN A 29 3.34 -20.36 37.93
CA ASN A 29 2.90 -19.23 38.72
C ASN A 29 2.42 -18.08 37.84
N LEU A 30 3.14 -17.82 36.74
CA LEU A 30 2.78 -16.83 35.73
C LEU A 30 1.44 -17.17 35.05
N ASP A 31 1.25 -18.43 34.64
CA ASP A 31 0.00 -18.92 34.04
C ASP A 31 -1.20 -18.81 35.00
N MET A 32 -0.97 -18.97 36.31
CA MET A 32 -2.00 -18.74 37.32
C MET A 32 -2.37 -17.26 37.45
N ASN A 33 -1.39 -16.36 37.55
CA ASN A 33 -1.67 -14.92 37.69
C ASN A 33 -2.39 -14.37 36.45
N ILE A 34 -2.05 -14.86 35.25
CA ILE A 34 -2.75 -14.51 34.00
C ILE A 34 -4.25 -14.87 34.09
N ARG A 35 -4.60 -16.07 34.57
CA ARG A 35 -6.00 -16.46 34.80
C ARG A 35 -6.71 -15.58 35.82
N LEU A 36 -6.02 -15.18 36.88
CA LEU A 36 -6.57 -14.27 37.88
C LEU A 36 -6.82 -12.87 37.29
N TYR A 37 -5.91 -12.34 36.46
CA TYR A 37 -6.15 -11.08 35.74
C TYR A 37 -7.39 -11.14 34.84
N HIS A 38 -7.54 -12.21 34.06
CA HIS A 38 -8.75 -12.39 33.24
C HIS A 38 -10.04 -12.46 34.08
N THR A 39 -9.97 -13.09 35.26
CA THR A 39 -11.11 -13.15 36.19
C THR A 39 -11.44 -11.77 36.74
N LEU A 40 -10.43 -11.03 37.19
CA LEU A 40 -10.58 -9.66 37.70
C LEU A 40 -11.17 -8.74 36.63
N ASP A 41 -10.66 -8.80 35.42
CA ASP A 41 -11.13 -8.00 34.28
C ASP A 41 -12.59 -8.27 33.95
N SER A 42 -12.98 -9.54 33.96
CA SER A 42 -14.36 -9.96 33.74
C SER A 42 -15.28 -9.40 34.82
N LEU A 43 -14.87 -9.45 36.09
CA LEU A 43 -15.66 -8.91 37.21
C LEU A 43 -15.79 -7.38 37.13
N ILE A 44 -14.70 -6.67 36.83
CA ILE A 44 -14.73 -5.21 36.61
C ILE A 44 -15.70 -4.86 35.47
N SER A 45 -15.75 -5.66 34.40
CA SER A 45 -16.71 -5.43 33.29
C SER A 45 -18.17 -5.72 33.65
N GLN A 46 -18.41 -6.59 34.64
CA GLN A 46 -19.75 -6.96 35.13
C GLN A 46 -20.19 -6.14 36.37
N TYR A 47 -19.43 -5.08 36.69
CA TYR A 47 -19.59 -4.24 37.87
C TYR A 47 -21.05 -3.84 38.17
N ASP A 48 -21.80 -3.42 37.14
CA ASP A 48 -23.17 -2.93 37.32
C ASP A 48 -24.12 -4.02 37.84
N GLN A 49 -23.91 -5.27 37.41
CA GLN A 49 -24.75 -6.40 37.81
C GLN A 49 -24.50 -6.79 39.27
N LEU A 50 -23.22 -6.89 39.67
CA LEU A 50 -22.80 -7.21 41.04
C LEU A 50 -23.30 -6.16 42.03
N THR A 51 -23.22 -4.90 41.63
CA THR A 51 -23.66 -3.77 42.46
C THR A 51 -25.18 -3.74 42.61
N ALA A 52 -25.93 -4.05 41.55
CA ALA A 52 -27.40 -4.08 41.57
C ALA A 52 -27.98 -5.11 42.56
N GLU A 53 -27.29 -6.23 42.81
CA GLU A 53 -27.71 -7.19 43.85
C GLU A 53 -27.61 -6.60 45.25
N LYS A 54 -26.51 -5.90 45.54
CA LYS A 54 -26.32 -5.28 46.84
C LYS A 54 -27.35 -4.18 47.09
N GLU A 55 -27.62 -3.35 46.07
CA GLU A 55 -28.65 -2.31 46.16
C GLU A 55 -30.05 -2.90 46.36
N ARG A 56 -30.38 -4.03 45.71
CA ARG A 56 -31.63 -4.76 45.94
C ARG A 56 -31.76 -5.25 47.38
N ARG A 57 -30.70 -5.84 47.96
CA ARG A 57 -30.72 -6.29 49.37
C ARG A 57 -30.97 -5.13 50.32
N VAL A 58 -30.28 -4.01 50.11
CA VAL A 58 -30.44 -2.82 50.95
C VAL A 58 -31.84 -2.20 50.79
N ALA A 59 -32.37 -2.15 49.57
CA ALA A 59 -33.73 -1.69 49.32
C ALA A 59 -34.75 -2.57 50.06
N ALA A 60 -34.60 -3.90 50.00
CA ALA A 60 -35.48 -4.83 50.71
C ALA A 60 -35.47 -4.63 52.23
N ILE A 61 -34.31 -4.36 52.84
CA ILE A 61 -34.21 -4.05 54.27
C ILE A 61 -35.00 -2.77 54.60
N LYS A 62 -34.88 -1.72 53.78
CA LYS A 62 -35.58 -0.44 53.99
C LYS A 62 -37.08 -0.53 53.74
N ASP A 63 -37.49 -1.25 52.69
CA ASP A 63 -38.90 -1.41 52.33
C ASP A 63 -39.64 -2.29 53.36
N GLY A 64 -38.96 -3.28 53.95
CA GLY A 64 -39.54 -4.14 54.99
C GLY A 64 -39.98 -3.41 56.27
N VAL A 65 -39.49 -2.19 56.50
CA VAL A 65 -39.88 -1.36 57.66
C VAL A 65 -40.69 -0.13 57.26
N LYS A 66 -41.02 0.02 55.97
CA LYS A 66 -41.70 1.20 55.45
C LYS A 66 -43.13 1.26 55.98
N GLY A 67 -43.49 2.40 56.57
CA GLY A 67 -44.81 2.60 57.18
C GLY A 67 -44.98 1.96 58.57
N ILE A 68 -43.93 1.34 59.12
CA ILE A 68 -43.92 0.77 60.47
C ILE A 68 -43.29 1.77 61.43
N ARG A 69 -43.91 2.01 62.59
CA ARG A 69 -43.31 2.79 63.68
C ARG A 69 -42.42 1.88 64.53
N LEU A 70 -41.11 2.05 64.41
CA LEU A 70 -40.11 1.26 65.13
C LEU A 70 -39.90 1.78 66.55
N THR A 71 -39.62 0.87 67.50
CA THR A 71 -39.11 1.24 68.84
C THR A 71 -37.65 1.71 68.75
N PRO A 72 -37.10 2.40 69.77
CA PRO A 72 -35.69 2.78 69.79
C PRO A 72 -34.72 1.61 69.58
N GLU A 73 -35.02 0.45 70.16
CA GLU A 73 -34.22 -0.78 70.03
C GLU A 73 -34.30 -1.33 68.60
N GLN A 74 -35.50 -1.40 68.02
CA GLN A 74 -35.68 -1.84 66.63
C GLN A 74 -34.99 -0.88 65.64
N GLN A 75 -35.02 0.42 65.93
CA GLN A 75 -34.31 1.42 65.14
C GLN A 75 -32.80 1.23 65.23
N TYR A 76 -32.28 0.93 66.42
CA TYR A 76 -30.87 0.60 66.63
C TYR A 76 -30.45 -0.62 65.80
N ASP A 77 -31.21 -1.71 65.87
CA ASP A 77 -30.92 -2.95 65.14
C ASP A 77 -31.01 -2.76 63.63
N LEU A 78 -32.01 -2.01 63.14
CA LEU A 78 -32.12 -1.64 61.73
C LEU A 78 -30.90 -0.85 61.26
N ASN A 79 -30.47 0.13 62.04
CA ASN A 79 -29.31 0.95 61.72
C ASN A 79 -28.02 0.12 61.70
N GLN A 80 -27.85 -0.85 62.61
CA GLN A 80 -26.72 -1.79 62.60
C GLN A 80 -26.70 -2.63 61.31
N ARG A 81 -27.85 -3.22 60.95
CA ARG A 81 -27.96 -4.03 59.71
C ARG A 81 -27.66 -3.21 58.46
N LEU A 82 -28.16 -1.98 58.39
CA LEU A 82 -27.89 -1.09 57.26
C LEU A 82 -26.43 -0.63 57.25
N TYR A 83 -25.83 -0.38 58.41
CA TYR A 83 -24.40 -0.12 58.51
C TYR A 83 -23.59 -1.30 57.97
N ASP A 84 -23.91 -2.54 58.33
CA ASP A 84 -23.17 -3.73 57.88
C ASP A 84 -23.20 -3.89 56.34
N GLU A 85 -24.30 -3.53 55.69
CA GLU A 85 -24.37 -3.51 54.23
C GLU A 85 -23.51 -2.40 53.61
N TYR A 86 -23.41 -1.23 54.27
CA TYR A 86 -22.77 -0.05 53.71
C TYR A 86 -21.29 0.13 54.10
N VAL A 87 -20.83 -0.42 55.22
CA VAL A 87 -19.51 -0.13 55.82
C VAL A 87 -18.35 -0.23 54.83
N ALA A 88 -18.39 -1.25 53.97
CA ALA A 88 -17.38 -1.52 52.95
C ALA A 88 -17.80 -1.06 51.53
N TYR A 89 -19.03 -0.57 51.35
CA TYR A 89 -19.62 -0.24 50.05
C TYR A 89 -19.80 1.27 49.81
N LYS A 90 -20.35 2.02 50.78
CA LYS A 90 -20.62 3.46 50.64
C LYS A 90 -20.54 4.20 51.98
N PHE A 91 -19.57 5.11 52.09
CA PHE A 91 -19.28 5.86 53.31
C PHE A 91 -20.48 6.66 53.84
N ASP A 92 -21.08 7.53 53.03
CA ASP A 92 -22.11 8.48 53.51
C ASP A 92 -23.29 7.75 54.17
N SER A 93 -23.70 6.63 53.59
CA SER A 93 -24.77 5.80 54.13
C SER A 93 -24.34 5.08 55.41
N ALA A 94 -23.15 4.49 55.45
CA ALA A 94 -22.64 3.84 56.65
C ALA A 94 -22.53 4.84 57.83
N PHE A 95 -21.95 6.01 57.56
CA PHE A 95 -21.87 7.12 58.50
C PHE A 95 -23.26 7.52 59.01
N TYR A 96 -24.23 7.75 58.11
CA TYR A 96 -25.58 8.16 58.48
C TYR A 96 -26.25 7.21 59.48
N TYR A 97 -26.22 5.90 59.24
CA TYR A 97 -26.91 4.95 60.11
C TYR A 97 -26.21 4.78 61.47
N ILE A 98 -24.87 4.73 61.50
CA ILE A 98 -24.15 4.57 62.76
C ILE A 98 -24.12 5.86 63.60
N ASP A 99 -24.12 7.03 62.97
CA ASP A 99 -24.21 8.33 63.65
C ASP A 99 -25.51 8.46 64.45
N ARG A 100 -26.62 7.98 63.88
CA ARG A 100 -27.91 7.95 64.58
C ARG A 100 -27.87 7.06 65.83
N ASN A 101 -27.19 5.92 65.76
CA ASN A 101 -27.03 5.05 66.92
C ASN A 101 -26.16 5.70 67.99
N VAL A 102 -24.99 6.23 67.62
CA VAL A 102 -24.09 6.93 68.56
C VAL A 102 -24.81 8.12 69.21
N THR A 103 -25.52 8.93 68.43
CA THR A 103 -26.25 10.10 68.94
C THR A 103 -27.39 9.72 69.88
N ALA A 104 -28.15 8.67 69.56
CA ALA A 104 -29.25 8.20 70.41
C ALA A 104 -28.75 7.59 71.74
N LEU A 105 -27.57 6.99 71.73
CA LEU A 105 -27.01 6.28 72.90
C LEU A 105 -26.06 7.15 73.74
N ARG A 106 -25.58 8.28 73.20
CA ARG A 106 -24.69 9.18 73.94
C ARG A 106 -25.41 9.78 75.15
N GLY A 107 -24.86 9.55 76.35
CA GLY A 107 -25.49 9.96 77.61
C GLY A 107 -26.63 9.05 78.06
N SER A 108 -26.90 7.95 77.35
CA SER A 108 -27.80 6.90 77.81
C SER A 108 -27.13 6.01 78.86
N GLY A 109 -27.93 5.24 79.61
CA GLY A 109 -27.43 4.22 80.52
C GLY A 109 -26.90 2.96 79.82
N ASP A 110 -27.14 2.81 78.52
CA ASP A 110 -26.75 1.62 77.73
C ASP A 110 -25.34 1.78 77.17
N GLN A 111 -24.36 1.59 78.06
CA GLN A 111 -22.93 1.69 77.73
C GLN A 111 -22.49 0.61 76.73
N GLU A 112 -23.15 -0.55 76.73
CA GLU A 112 -22.80 -1.68 75.87
C GLU A 112 -23.06 -1.36 74.39
N ARG A 113 -24.28 -0.90 74.07
CA ARG A 113 -24.62 -0.50 72.69
C ARG A 113 -23.91 0.77 72.26
N PHE A 114 -23.68 1.70 73.20
CA PHE A 114 -22.91 2.90 72.93
C PHE A 114 -21.49 2.53 72.49
N ALA A 115 -20.80 1.69 73.25
CA ALA A 115 -19.43 1.25 72.94
C ALA A 115 -19.36 0.55 71.58
N ALA A 116 -20.28 -0.38 71.30
CA ALA A 116 -20.32 -1.08 70.01
C ALA A 116 -20.53 -0.10 68.82
N SER A 117 -21.38 0.90 69.00
CA SER A 117 -21.64 1.92 67.98
C SER A 117 -20.47 2.90 67.81
N ALA A 118 -19.83 3.27 68.92
CA ALA A 118 -18.67 4.15 68.95
C ALA A 118 -17.48 3.54 68.22
N VAL A 119 -17.22 2.24 68.42
CA VAL A 119 -16.18 1.49 67.70
C VAL A 119 -16.44 1.49 66.19
N ARG A 120 -17.67 1.17 65.77
CA ARG A 120 -18.07 1.18 64.34
C ARG A 120 -18.00 2.57 63.72
N MET A 121 -18.43 3.61 64.43
CA MET A 121 -18.29 4.99 63.97
C MET A 121 -16.81 5.41 63.86
N ALA A 122 -15.97 5.00 64.81
CA ALA A 122 -14.55 5.29 64.78
C ALA A 122 -13.86 4.69 63.54
N HIS A 123 -14.29 3.50 63.08
CA HIS A 123 -13.85 2.91 61.80
C HIS A 123 -14.10 3.86 60.62
N ILE A 124 -15.37 4.25 60.45
CA ILE A 124 -15.81 5.13 59.36
C ILE A 124 -15.08 6.48 59.36
N LEU A 125 -14.86 7.05 60.55
CA LEU A 125 -14.09 8.28 60.73
C LEU A 125 -12.61 8.08 60.36
N ALA A 126 -12.01 6.94 60.72
CA ALA A 126 -10.62 6.63 60.42
C ALA A 126 -10.38 6.50 58.91
N VAL A 127 -11.21 5.71 58.21
CA VAL A 127 -11.12 5.47 56.76
C VAL A 127 -11.22 6.77 55.93
N THR A 128 -11.90 7.78 56.47
CA THR A 128 -12.07 9.10 55.82
C THR A 128 -11.10 10.16 56.30
N GLY A 129 -10.12 9.79 57.12
CA GLY A 129 -9.04 10.68 57.59
C GLY A 129 -9.40 11.57 58.77
N LEU A 130 -10.55 11.36 59.43
CA LEU A 130 -11.00 12.13 60.60
C LEU A 130 -10.44 11.53 61.90
N PHE A 131 -9.13 11.29 61.95
CA PHE A 131 -8.47 10.52 63.00
C PHE A 131 -8.68 11.07 64.42
N ASP A 132 -8.65 12.39 64.58
CA ASP A 132 -8.84 12.99 65.90
C ASP A 132 -10.28 12.85 66.41
N ARG A 133 -11.27 12.85 65.51
CA ARG A 133 -12.67 12.56 65.87
C ARG A 133 -12.84 11.09 66.24
N ALA A 134 -12.25 10.18 65.46
CA ALA A 134 -12.25 8.75 65.76
C ALA A 134 -11.62 8.46 67.12
N ARG A 135 -10.44 9.03 67.40
CA ARG A 135 -9.73 8.88 68.68
C ARG A 135 -10.59 9.38 69.84
N ARG A 136 -11.10 10.61 69.77
CA ARG A 136 -11.92 11.19 70.85
C ARG A 136 -13.16 10.35 71.14
N LEU A 137 -13.78 9.78 70.12
CA LEU A 137 -14.92 8.89 70.29
C LEU A 137 -14.54 7.56 70.97
N LEU A 138 -13.38 6.98 70.64
CA LEU A 138 -12.87 5.80 71.34
C LEU A 138 -12.44 6.10 72.77
N ASP A 139 -11.97 7.32 73.06
CA ASP A 139 -11.62 7.76 74.42
C ASP A 139 -12.88 7.92 75.32
N GLU A 140 -14.09 8.07 74.73
CA GLU A 140 -15.37 8.08 75.47
C GLU A 140 -15.79 6.67 75.94
N VAL A 141 -15.22 5.60 75.38
CA VAL A 141 -15.55 4.22 75.72
C VAL A 141 -14.68 3.75 76.88
N ASN A 142 -15.28 3.31 77.99
CA ASN A 142 -14.57 2.69 79.10
C ASN A 142 -14.30 1.19 78.82
N PRO A 143 -13.04 0.77 78.58
CA PRO A 143 -12.74 -0.62 78.26
C PRO A 143 -13.02 -1.60 79.42
N ASP A 144 -12.96 -1.13 80.67
CA ASP A 144 -13.13 -1.98 81.84
C ASP A 144 -14.57 -2.47 82.02
N SER A 145 -15.54 -1.71 81.47
CA SER A 145 -16.97 -2.09 81.47
C SER A 145 -17.38 -3.01 80.32
N LEU A 146 -16.46 -3.34 79.41
CA LEU A 146 -16.77 -4.13 78.22
C LEU A 146 -16.63 -5.63 78.46
N SER A 147 -17.48 -6.42 77.78
CA SER A 147 -17.26 -7.86 77.62
C SER A 147 -15.98 -8.12 76.82
N ASP A 148 -15.41 -9.33 76.93
CA ASP A 148 -14.17 -9.68 76.21
C ASP A 148 -14.32 -9.52 74.69
N GLN A 149 -15.48 -9.88 74.12
CA GLN A 149 -15.76 -9.69 72.70
C GLN A 149 -15.75 -8.21 72.29
N GLN A 150 -16.28 -7.33 73.13
CA GLN A 150 -16.27 -5.89 72.89
C GLN A 150 -14.88 -5.27 73.09
N LYS A 151 -14.10 -5.78 74.06
CA LYS A 151 -12.69 -5.39 74.23
C LYS A 151 -11.88 -5.74 72.99
N ILE A 152 -12.07 -6.93 72.42
CA ILE A 152 -11.43 -7.33 71.16
C ILE A 152 -11.75 -6.33 70.06
N ALA A 153 -13.04 -6.02 69.84
CA ALA A 153 -13.46 -5.05 68.83
C ALA A 153 -12.87 -3.65 69.06
N TYR A 154 -12.86 -3.19 70.32
CA TYR A 154 -12.28 -1.91 70.71
C TYR A 154 -10.77 -1.85 70.45
N TYR A 155 -10.00 -2.85 70.88
CA TYR A 155 -8.56 -2.90 70.68
C TYR A 155 -8.18 -3.07 69.22
N ASN A 156 -8.91 -3.89 68.46
CA ASN A 156 -8.75 -3.96 67.00
C ASN A 156 -8.92 -2.57 66.36
N GLN A 157 -9.97 -1.83 66.74
CA GLN A 157 -10.22 -0.50 66.19
C GLN A 157 -9.16 0.53 66.59
N GLN A 158 -8.66 0.46 67.82
CA GLN A 158 -7.53 1.27 68.26
C GLN A 158 -6.26 0.96 67.46
N SER A 159 -6.00 -0.33 67.19
CA SER A 159 -4.90 -0.77 66.34
C SER A 159 -5.04 -0.19 64.93
N GLU A 160 -6.20 -0.39 64.30
CA GLU A 160 -6.48 0.07 62.94
C GLU A 160 -6.41 1.59 62.78
N LEU A 161 -6.96 2.36 63.75
CA LEU A 161 -6.83 3.82 63.77
C LEU A 161 -5.36 4.26 63.76
N ASN A 162 -4.49 3.60 64.52
CA ASN A 162 -3.07 3.91 64.52
C ASN A 162 -2.40 3.51 63.20
N LEU A 163 -2.82 2.43 62.53
CA LEU A 163 -2.32 2.08 61.19
C LEU A 163 -2.70 3.14 60.15
N TYR A 164 -3.95 3.60 60.10
CA TYR A 164 -4.30 4.69 59.17
C TYR A 164 -3.51 5.98 59.46
N ARG A 165 -3.23 6.28 60.73
CA ARG A 165 -2.38 7.41 61.12
C ARG A 165 -0.92 7.21 60.70
N SER A 166 -0.40 5.97 60.74
CA SER A 166 0.94 5.67 60.27
C SER A 166 1.05 5.85 58.75
N GLU A 167 0.05 5.41 57.98
CA GLU A 167 -0.01 5.65 56.52
C GLU A 167 0.10 7.13 56.17
N MET A 168 -0.53 8.01 56.94
CA MET A 168 -0.47 9.47 56.74
C MET A 168 0.78 10.13 57.32
N ALA A 169 1.52 9.43 58.19
CA ALA A 169 2.72 9.91 58.84
C ALA A 169 4.01 9.37 58.21
N GLN A 170 3.93 8.69 57.07
CA GLN A 170 5.10 8.22 56.31
C GLN A 170 6.14 9.34 56.14
N PHE A 171 7.42 8.97 56.18
CA PHE A 171 8.57 9.90 56.13
C PHE A 171 8.67 10.88 57.31
N THR A 172 7.94 10.66 58.40
CA THR A 172 8.08 11.41 59.65
C THR A 172 8.41 10.48 60.81
N LYS A 173 8.95 11.03 61.90
CA LYS A 173 9.21 10.25 63.13
C LYS A 173 7.96 9.60 63.73
N PHE A 174 6.78 10.19 63.49
CA PHE A 174 5.52 9.71 64.06
C PHE A 174 5.04 8.40 63.44
N PHE A 175 5.54 8.03 62.25
CA PHE A 175 5.25 6.74 61.61
C PHE A 175 5.46 5.57 62.59
N TYR A 176 6.66 5.49 63.17
CA TYR A 176 7.04 4.40 64.08
C TYR A 176 6.26 4.45 65.41
N ASP A 177 5.94 5.64 65.92
CA ASP A 177 5.13 5.79 67.12
C ASP A 177 3.74 5.19 66.95
N TYR A 178 3.12 5.41 65.78
CA TYR A 178 1.81 4.85 65.47
C TYR A 178 1.87 3.33 65.24
N ILE A 179 2.88 2.82 64.55
CA ILE A 179 3.07 1.37 64.41
C ILE A 179 3.24 0.71 65.78
N LYS A 180 4.04 1.29 66.68
CA LYS A 180 4.22 0.78 68.04
C LYS A 180 2.91 0.75 68.84
N ARG A 181 2.08 1.79 68.72
CA ARG A 181 0.75 1.83 69.34
C ARG A 181 -0.18 0.76 68.76
N ALA A 182 -0.17 0.56 67.45
CA ALA A 182 -0.94 -0.51 66.82
C ALA A 182 -0.53 -1.87 67.40
N GLN A 183 0.77 -2.15 67.49
CA GLN A 183 1.28 -3.40 68.07
C GLN A 183 0.86 -3.63 69.53
N TYR A 184 0.87 -2.57 70.35
CA TYR A 184 0.40 -2.65 71.73
C TYR A 184 -1.06 -3.16 71.80
N TYR A 185 -1.95 -2.60 71.00
CA TYR A 185 -3.35 -3.06 70.99
C TYR A 185 -3.51 -4.46 70.39
N ARG A 186 -2.69 -4.86 69.40
CA ARG A 186 -2.68 -6.24 68.89
C ARG A 186 -2.34 -7.25 69.98
N GLN A 187 -1.34 -6.95 70.82
CA GLN A 187 -0.96 -7.81 71.94
C GLN A 187 -2.13 -8.00 72.92
N LEU A 188 -2.88 -6.93 73.22
CA LEU A 188 -4.06 -7.02 74.08
C LEU A 188 -5.13 -7.94 73.48
N VAL A 189 -5.35 -7.87 72.16
CA VAL A 189 -6.26 -8.80 71.47
C VAL A 189 -5.77 -10.25 71.56
N ILE A 190 -4.48 -10.49 71.32
CA ILE A 190 -3.87 -11.84 71.38
C ILE A 190 -4.05 -12.49 72.76
N GLN A 191 -4.04 -11.70 73.83
CA GLN A 191 -4.21 -12.21 75.21
C GLN A 191 -5.63 -12.69 75.54
N ILE A 192 -6.65 -12.13 74.88
CA ILE A 192 -8.07 -12.37 75.22
C ILE A 192 -8.84 -13.11 74.13
N ALA A 193 -8.39 -13.06 72.88
CA ALA A 193 -9.07 -13.68 71.75
C ALA A 193 -8.92 -15.20 71.76
N PRO A 194 -9.99 -15.98 71.42
CA PRO A 194 -9.88 -17.42 71.27
C PRO A 194 -8.87 -17.80 70.18
N LYS A 195 -7.99 -18.78 70.43
CA LYS A 195 -6.85 -19.10 69.56
C LYS A 195 -7.20 -19.45 68.10
N ASP A 196 -8.39 -19.99 67.86
CA ASP A 196 -8.86 -20.36 66.52
C ASP A 196 -9.72 -19.28 65.85
N SER A 197 -9.94 -18.12 66.51
CA SER A 197 -10.73 -17.03 65.96
C SER A 197 -9.95 -16.21 64.93
N TYR A 198 -10.68 -15.51 64.06
CA TYR A 198 -10.09 -14.55 63.12
C TYR A 198 -9.26 -13.51 63.86
N ASP A 199 -9.81 -12.94 64.94
CA ASP A 199 -9.14 -11.88 65.70
C ASP A 199 -7.80 -12.34 66.27
N TYR A 200 -7.70 -13.57 66.79
CA TYR A 200 -6.43 -14.08 67.28
C TYR A 200 -5.44 -14.29 66.14
N VAL A 201 -5.81 -15.07 65.12
CA VAL A 201 -4.90 -15.47 64.03
C VAL A 201 -4.39 -14.24 63.28
N PHE A 202 -5.28 -13.30 62.94
CA PHE A 202 -4.92 -12.09 62.21
C PHE A 202 -3.96 -11.20 63.00
N ASN A 203 -4.27 -10.95 64.27
CA ASN A 203 -3.41 -10.12 65.12
C ASN A 203 -2.08 -10.81 65.41
N GLN A 204 -2.07 -12.13 65.66
CA GLN A 204 -0.86 -12.91 65.88
C GLN A 204 0.06 -12.88 64.66
N ALA A 205 -0.47 -13.16 63.46
CA ALA A 205 0.32 -13.15 62.23
C ALA A 205 0.92 -11.77 61.96
N THR A 206 0.14 -10.69 62.12
CA THR A 206 0.63 -9.34 61.87
C THR A 206 1.61 -8.88 62.95
N TYR A 207 1.42 -9.33 64.19
CA TYR A 207 2.34 -9.05 65.30
C TYR A 207 3.72 -9.68 65.03
N ILE A 208 3.76 -10.98 64.70
CA ILE A 208 5.04 -11.68 64.46
C ILE A 208 5.70 -11.28 63.14
N CYS A 209 4.94 -10.92 62.10
CA CYS A 209 5.51 -10.37 60.86
C CYS A 209 6.30 -9.08 61.12
N GLU A 210 5.80 -8.23 62.01
CA GLU A 210 6.43 -6.96 62.40
C GLU A 210 7.62 -7.17 63.35
N ALA A 211 7.70 -8.34 64.01
CA ALA A 211 8.88 -8.81 64.73
C ALA A 211 9.89 -9.57 63.84
N ASP A 212 9.78 -9.43 62.51
CA ASP A 212 10.62 -10.07 61.48
C ASP A 212 10.51 -11.60 61.36
N GLU A 213 9.48 -12.21 61.97
CA GLU A 213 9.15 -13.63 61.78
C GLU A 213 8.13 -13.85 60.64
N THR A 214 8.42 -13.27 59.46
CA THR A 214 7.48 -13.20 58.34
C THR A 214 7.07 -14.57 57.78
N ASP A 215 7.97 -15.57 57.77
CA ASP A 215 7.63 -16.92 57.27
C ASP A 215 6.56 -17.61 58.12
N GLN A 216 6.64 -17.49 59.44
CA GLN A 216 5.61 -18.03 60.33
C GLN A 216 4.29 -17.28 60.19
N ALA A 217 4.34 -15.95 60.00
CA ALA A 217 3.16 -15.14 59.76
C ALA A 217 2.41 -15.55 58.49
N ILE A 218 3.16 -15.79 57.40
CA ILE A 218 2.61 -16.27 56.13
C ILE A 218 1.94 -17.62 56.31
N GLN A 219 2.64 -18.60 56.90
CA GLN A 219 2.08 -19.95 57.12
C GLN A 219 0.79 -19.90 57.94
N LEU A 220 0.75 -19.06 58.98
CA LEU A 220 -0.43 -18.91 59.84
C LEU A 220 -1.63 -18.35 59.06
N LEU A 221 -1.45 -17.29 58.26
CA LEU A 221 -2.54 -16.71 57.47
C LEU A 221 -2.95 -17.58 56.28
N GLU A 222 -2.00 -18.23 55.60
CA GLU A 222 -2.31 -19.14 54.49
C GLU A 222 -3.15 -20.32 54.96
N HIS A 223 -2.81 -20.90 56.12
CA HIS A 223 -3.62 -21.97 56.71
C HIS A 223 -5.02 -21.47 57.09
N TYR A 224 -5.12 -20.27 57.64
CA TYR A 224 -6.41 -19.69 58.01
C TYR A 224 -7.27 -19.32 56.80
N LEU A 225 -6.64 -18.86 55.70
CA LEU A 225 -7.32 -18.48 54.46
C LEU A 225 -8.16 -19.63 53.87
N LEU A 226 -7.74 -20.89 54.07
CA LEU A 226 -8.48 -22.08 53.63
C LEU A 226 -9.87 -22.22 54.28
N LYS A 227 -10.12 -21.53 55.39
CA LYS A 227 -11.41 -21.51 56.10
C LYS A 227 -12.34 -20.38 55.64
N LEU A 228 -11.85 -19.46 54.80
CA LEU A 228 -12.57 -18.25 54.41
C LEU A 228 -13.21 -18.41 53.04
N GLU A 229 -14.42 -17.85 52.91
CA GLU A 229 -15.14 -17.79 51.65
C GLU A 229 -14.68 -16.59 50.81
N GLU A 230 -14.39 -16.83 49.54
CA GLU A 230 -14.04 -15.79 48.57
C GLU A 230 -15.23 -14.84 48.34
N GLY A 231 -14.98 -13.54 48.27
CA GLY A 231 -16.04 -12.51 48.20
C GLY A 231 -16.42 -11.93 49.57
N SER A 232 -15.91 -12.49 50.66
CA SER A 232 -16.07 -11.94 52.01
C SER A 232 -15.03 -10.85 52.31
N ARG A 233 -15.40 -9.86 53.15
CA ARG A 233 -14.48 -8.80 53.59
C ARG A 233 -13.25 -9.36 54.32
N THR A 234 -13.44 -10.42 55.11
CA THR A 234 -12.36 -11.09 55.84
C THR A 234 -11.36 -11.74 54.88
N TYR A 235 -11.83 -12.39 53.81
CA TYR A 235 -10.97 -12.96 52.78
C TYR A 235 -10.13 -11.88 52.10
N SER A 236 -10.73 -10.75 51.73
CA SER A 236 -10.02 -9.60 51.14
C SER A 236 -8.93 -9.03 52.08
N ILE A 237 -9.23 -8.90 53.38
CA ILE A 237 -8.25 -8.40 54.36
C ILE A 237 -7.08 -9.38 54.52
N VAL A 238 -7.35 -10.69 54.64
CA VAL A 238 -6.30 -11.70 54.79
C VAL A 238 -5.41 -11.77 53.54
N THR A 239 -5.99 -11.77 52.34
CA THR A 239 -5.22 -11.82 51.09
C THR A 239 -4.40 -10.54 50.86
N SER A 240 -4.96 -9.36 51.10
CA SER A 240 -4.17 -8.11 51.03
C SER A 240 -3.04 -8.06 52.08
N THR A 241 -3.25 -8.64 53.26
CA THR A 241 -2.21 -8.75 54.30
C THR A 241 -1.12 -9.75 53.90
N LEU A 242 -1.48 -10.90 53.31
CA LEU A 242 -0.52 -11.84 52.74
C LEU A 242 0.31 -11.19 51.63
N ALA A 243 -0.31 -10.37 50.77
CA ALA A 243 0.43 -9.61 49.77
C ALA A 243 1.47 -8.68 50.41
N TYR A 244 1.13 -7.99 51.49
CA TYR A 244 2.10 -7.18 52.26
C TYR A 244 3.24 -8.03 52.85
N PHE A 245 2.94 -9.21 53.39
CA PHE A 245 4.00 -10.11 53.90
C PHE A 245 4.94 -10.57 52.78
N TYR A 246 4.40 -10.95 51.62
CA TYR A 246 5.20 -11.33 50.45
C TYR A 246 5.98 -10.14 49.85
N GLN A 247 5.45 -8.93 49.93
CA GLN A 247 6.19 -7.71 49.60
C GLN A 247 7.40 -7.54 50.52
N LYS A 248 7.23 -7.71 51.84
CA LYS A 248 8.33 -7.65 52.82
C LYS A 248 9.40 -8.70 52.55
N LYS A 249 9.00 -9.89 52.08
CA LYS A 249 9.91 -10.96 51.61
C LYS A 249 10.53 -10.72 50.23
N GLN A 250 10.18 -9.65 49.54
CA GLN A 250 10.62 -9.35 48.16
C GLN A 250 10.28 -10.49 47.18
N MET A 251 9.08 -11.07 47.32
CA MET A 251 8.55 -12.14 46.47
C MET A 251 7.42 -11.58 45.58
N PRO A 252 7.75 -10.94 44.44
CA PRO A 252 6.81 -10.14 43.66
C PRO A 252 5.68 -10.97 43.03
N GLU A 253 5.94 -12.21 42.61
CA GLU A 253 4.91 -13.07 41.99
C GLU A 253 3.79 -13.43 42.98
N GLN A 254 4.16 -13.77 44.22
CA GLN A 254 3.23 -14.09 45.30
C GLN A 254 2.52 -12.83 45.79
N GLN A 255 3.24 -11.72 45.94
CA GLN A 255 2.64 -10.43 46.26
C GLN A 255 1.53 -10.09 45.25
N GLU A 256 1.85 -10.17 43.95
CA GLU A 256 0.89 -9.93 42.87
C GLU A 256 -0.30 -10.89 42.94
N ARG A 257 -0.06 -12.19 43.15
CA ARG A 257 -1.12 -13.20 43.28
C ARG A 257 -2.10 -12.85 44.38
N TYR A 258 -1.61 -12.54 45.57
CA TYR A 258 -2.46 -12.26 46.71
C TYR A 258 -3.19 -10.91 46.59
N LEU A 259 -2.59 -9.93 45.89
CA LEU A 259 -3.31 -8.71 45.51
C LEU A 259 -4.44 -9.01 44.51
N LEU A 260 -4.22 -9.91 43.55
CA LEU A 260 -5.26 -10.33 42.61
C LEU A 260 -6.41 -11.04 43.31
N LEU A 261 -6.11 -11.98 44.21
CA LEU A 261 -7.13 -12.67 45.01
C LEU A 261 -7.93 -11.69 45.87
N SER A 262 -7.26 -10.69 46.48
CA SER A 262 -7.94 -9.63 47.22
C SER A 262 -8.86 -8.81 46.31
N ALA A 263 -8.36 -8.33 45.16
CA ALA A 263 -9.15 -7.52 44.25
C ALA A 263 -10.36 -8.28 43.67
N ILE A 264 -10.19 -9.56 43.33
CA ILE A 264 -11.28 -10.43 42.87
C ILE A 264 -12.34 -10.60 43.97
N SER A 265 -11.91 -10.87 45.20
CA SER A 265 -12.81 -10.96 46.35
C SER A 265 -13.54 -9.64 46.60
N ASP A 266 -12.85 -8.50 46.47
CA ASP A 266 -13.45 -7.18 46.63
C ASP A 266 -14.53 -6.89 45.58
N GLU A 267 -14.26 -7.18 44.31
CA GLU A 267 -15.23 -6.99 43.22
C GLU A 267 -16.45 -7.93 43.39
N ARG A 268 -16.24 -9.21 43.74
CA ARG A 268 -17.34 -10.15 44.03
C ARG A 268 -18.20 -9.71 45.21
N GLY A 269 -17.57 -9.21 46.27
CA GLY A 269 -18.24 -8.75 47.49
C GLY A 269 -18.87 -7.36 47.41
N ALA A 270 -18.69 -6.65 46.27
CA ALA A 270 -18.98 -5.23 46.13
C ALA A 270 -18.34 -4.39 47.26
N ILE A 271 -17.08 -4.68 47.58
CA ILE A 271 -16.26 -3.98 48.57
C ILE A 271 -15.46 -2.87 47.87
N ARG A 272 -15.80 -1.62 48.20
CA ARG A 272 -15.18 -0.41 47.63
C ARG A 272 -14.20 0.27 48.59
N GLU A 273 -14.22 -0.14 49.86
CA GLU A 273 -13.19 0.20 50.85
C GLU A 273 -11.92 -0.66 50.64
N ASN A 274 -11.31 -0.58 49.46
CA ASN A 274 -10.18 -1.44 49.09
C ASN A 274 -8.91 -0.65 48.71
N ASN A 275 -7.82 -1.39 48.48
CA ASN A 275 -6.52 -0.81 48.05
C ASN A 275 -5.77 -1.67 47.02
N SER A 276 -6.27 -2.88 46.74
CA SER A 276 -5.51 -3.90 45.99
C SER A 276 -5.31 -3.52 44.53
N LEU A 277 -6.31 -2.92 43.88
CA LEU A 277 -6.18 -2.42 42.49
C LEU A 277 -5.13 -1.31 42.34
N ARG A 278 -5.02 -0.42 43.34
CA ARG A 278 -3.96 0.60 43.36
C ARG A 278 -2.59 -0.07 43.46
N SER A 279 -2.40 -1.02 44.37
CA SER A 279 -1.13 -1.74 44.50
C SER A 279 -0.79 -2.57 43.25
N LEU A 280 -1.79 -3.18 42.60
CA LEU A 280 -1.59 -3.87 41.31
C LEU A 280 -1.13 -2.89 40.22
N SER A 281 -1.70 -1.69 40.17
CA SER A 281 -1.26 -0.67 39.21
C SER A 281 0.21 -0.27 39.40
N GLU A 282 0.72 -0.23 40.64
CA GLU A 282 2.14 0.01 40.92
C GLU A 282 3.03 -1.10 40.35
N ILE A 283 2.65 -2.37 40.60
CA ILE A 283 3.39 -3.55 40.13
C ILE A 283 3.42 -3.57 38.59
N LEU A 284 2.28 -3.34 37.95
CA LEU A 284 2.18 -3.34 36.49
C LEU A 284 2.96 -2.18 35.86
N MET A 285 2.90 -0.99 36.47
CA MET A 285 3.71 0.14 36.03
C MET A 285 5.22 -0.18 36.14
N ALA A 286 5.65 -0.78 37.25
CA ALA A 286 7.05 -1.18 37.44
C ALA A 286 7.50 -2.25 36.43
N ARG A 287 6.57 -3.11 35.98
CA ARG A 287 6.80 -4.12 34.92
C ARG A 287 6.73 -3.53 33.50
N GLY A 288 6.25 -2.29 33.33
CA GLY A 288 6.07 -1.63 32.04
C GLY A 288 4.75 -1.96 31.34
N ASP A 289 3.82 -2.66 32.00
CA ASP A 289 2.46 -2.89 31.50
C ASP A 289 1.58 -1.67 31.81
N ASN A 290 1.85 -0.58 31.08
CA ASN A 290 1.28 0.73 31.34
C ASN A 290 -0.24 0.79 31.07
N ASP A 291 -0.74 -0.02 30.14
CA ASP A 291 -2.17 -0.06 29.78
C ASP A 291 -3.00 -0.65 30.91
N ASN A 292 -2.58 -1.80 31.46
CA ASN A 292 -3.26 -2.41 32.59
C ASN A 292 -3.03 -1.63 33.88
N ALA A 293 -1.84 -1.07 34.09
CA ALA A 293 -1.57 -0.17 35.21
C ALA A 293 -2.53 1.02 35.20
N TYR A 294 -2.69 1.69 34.05
CA TYR A 294 -3.63 2.78 33.88
C TYR A 294 -5.08 2.35 34.15
N ARG A 295 -5.50 1.20 33.60
CA ARG A 295 -6.86 0.68 33.78
C ARG A 295 -7.20 0.41 35.25
N TYR A 296 -6.34 -0.30 35.98
CA TYR A 296 -6.61 -0.60 37.39
C TYR A 296 -6.46 0.62 38.30
N LEU A 297 -5.53 1.54 37.99
CA LEU A 297 -5.46 2.81 38.71
C LEU A 297 -6.77 3.59 38.55
N PHE A 298 -7.28 3.70 37.32
CA PHE A 298 -8.51 4.44 37.05
C PHE A 298 -9.74 3.80 37.73
N GLN A 299 -9.81 2.47 37.75
CA GLN A 299 -10.81 1.75 38.53
C GLN A 299 -10.69 2.09 40.02
N ALA A 300 -9.49 2.04 40.60
CA ALA A 300 -9.26 2.42 42.00
C ALA A 300 -9.65 3.89 42.29
N ILE A 301 -9.44 4.83 41.36
CA ILE A 301 -9.94 6.22 41.46
C ILE A 301 -11.47 6.24 41.55
N SER A 302 -12.13 5.51 40.64
CA SER A 302 -13.58 5.44 40.56
C SER A 302 -14.17 4.89 41.86
N GLU A 303 -13.61 3.80 42.37
CA GLU A 303 -14.05 3.17 43.63
C GLU A 303 -13.81 4.06 44.85
N ALA A 304 -12.61 4.66 44.97
CA ALA A 304 -12.32 5.57 46.08
C ALA A 304 -13.26 6.78 46.10
N ARG A 305 -13.63 7.28 44.90
CA ARG A 305 -14.62 8.36 44.74
C ARG A 305 -16.01 7.90 45.12
N PHE A 306 -16.44 6.73 44.64
CA PHE A 306 -17.76 6.18 44.89
C PHE A 306 -17.96 5.87 46.38
N TYR A 307 -16.98 5.21 47.00
CA TYR A 307 -17.02 4.91 48.42
C TYR A 307 -17.02 6.21 49.24
N GLY A 308 -16.14 7.17 48.91
CA GLY A 308 -15.96 8.42 49.65
C GLY A 308 -14.71 8.47 50.55
N SER A 309 -13.68 7.66 50.28
CA SER A 309 -12.46 7.64 51.11
C SER A 309 -11.48 8.73 50.70
N ARG A 310 -11.26 9.70 51.60
CA ARG A 310 -10.29 10.79 51.40
C ARG A 310 -8.85 10.30 51.40
N ILE A 311 -8.52 9.31 52.23
CA ILE A 311 -7.17 8.73 52.33
C ILE A 311 -6.81 8.05 51.01
N ARG A 312 -7.70 7.18 50.51
CA ARG A 312 -7.48 6.48 49.23
C ARG A 312 -7.42 7.45 48.06
N MET A 313 -8.30 8.46 48.01
CA MET A 313 -8.26 9.50 46.99
C MET A 313 -6.91 10.24 46.94
N MET A 314 -6.35 10.55 48.11
CA MET A 314 -5.03 11.19 48.21
C MET A 314 -3.90 10.25 47.74
N GLN A 315 -3.92 8.98 48.15
CA GLN A 315 -2.92 7.98 47.74
C GLN A 315 -2.92 7.78 46.22
N VAL A 316 -4.09 7.59 45.63
CA VAL A 316 -4.24 7.40 44.18
C VAL A 316 -3.88 8.69 43.42
N GLY A 317 -4.27 9.86 43.95
CA GLY A 317 -3.93 11.16 43.37
C GLY A 317 -2.43 11.45 43.30
N ARG A 318 -1.61 10.91 44.21
CA ARG A 318 -0.14 11.02 44.15
C ARG A 318 0.46 10.20 43.02
N MET A 319 -0.14 9.06 42.68
CA MET A 319 0.37 8.15 41.66
C MET A 319 -0.09 8.51 40.23
N ALA A 320 -1.29 9.08 40.12
CA ALA A 320 -1.93 9.33 38.84
C ALA A 320 -1.03 10.05 37.81
N PRO A 321 -0.32 11.15 38.14
CA PRO A 321 0.48 11.86 37.16
C PRO A 321 1.55 10.99 36.49
N GLN A 322 2.21 10.10 37.24
CA GLN A 322 3.28 9.25 36.71
C GLN A 322 2.74 8.20 35.75
N ILE A 323 1.66 7.51 36.12
CA ILE A 323 1.03 6.49 35.28
C ILE A 323 0.45 7.14 34.01
N LEU A 324 -0.22 8.29 34.13
CA LEU A 324 -0.74 9.01 32.96
C LEU A 324 0.38 9.43 32.00
N GLN A 325 1.49 9.97 32.51
CA GLN A 325 2.63 10.34 31.67
C GLN A 325 3.23 9.13 30.93
N LEU A 326 3.39 7.99 31.60
CA LEU A 326 3.91 6.77 30.98
C LEU A 326 2.95 6.19 29.93
N TYR A 327 1.66 6.21 30.22
CA TYR A 327 0.61 5.80 29.29
C TYR A 327 0.59 6.69 28.04
N ASP A 328 0.58 8.01 28.21
CA ASP A 328 0.60 8.98 27.11
C ASP A 328 1.91 8.90 26.30
N ALA A 329 3.06 8.67 26.95
CA ALA A 329 4.33 8.46 26.28
C ALA A 329 4.32 7.20 25.39
N GLY A 330 3.79 6.08 25.90
CA GLY A 330 3.64 4.84 25.12
C GLY A 330 2.70 5.00 23.91
N ARG A 331 1.59 5.70 24.13
CA ARG A 331 0.62 6.01 23.06
C ARG A 331 1.22 6.92 22.00
N THR A 332 1.91 7.98 22.39
CA THR A 332 2.53 8.93 21.45
C THR A 332 3.64 8.27 20.64
N GLN A 333 4.45 7.40 21.24
CA GLN A 333 5.47 6.63 20.51
C GLN A 333 4.83 5.69 19.47
N THR A 334 3.77 4.98 19.84
CA THR A 334 3.02 4.12 18.92
C THR A 334 2.41 4.93 17.79
N GLN A 335 1.83 6.09 18.09
CA GLN A 335 1.25 7.00 17.11
C GLN A 335 2.30 7.58 16.16
N GLN A 336 3.47 7.99 16.67
CA GLN A 336 4.60 8.43 15.84
C GLN A 336 5.06 7.32 14.89
N ARG A 337 5.22 6.08 15.38
CA ARG A 337 5.61 4.94 14.56
C ARG A 337 4.61 4.67 13.44
N THR A 338 3.31 4.69 13.76
CA THR A 338 2.23 4.55 12.77
C THR A 338 2.27 5.68 11.74
N ASN A 339 2.46 6.93 12.17
CA ASN A 339 2.56 8.08 11.27
C ASN A 339 3.79 8.03 10.36
N ILE A 340 4.93 7.54 10.86
CA ILE A 340 6.14 7.31 10.05
C ILE A 340 5.86 6.25 8.97
N PHE A 341 5.23 5.13 9.33
CA PHE A 341 4.87 4.10 8.35
C PHE A 341 3.91 4.64 7.28
N LEU A 342 2.88 5.39 7.68
CA LEU A 342 1.96 6.04 6.74
C LEU A 342 2.69 6.99 5.78
N THR A 343 3.64 7.78 6.29
CA THR A 343 4.45 8.71 5.49
C THR A 343 5.30 7.95 4.47
N VAL A 344 5.98 6.88 4.88
CA VAL A 344 6.79 6.04 3.98
C VAL A 344 5.93 5.39 2.90
N ILE A 345 4.76 4.83 3.26
CA ILE A 345 3.83 4.23 2.30
C ILE A 345 3.34 5.27 1.28
N SER A 346 3.07 6.50 1.73
CA SER A 346 2.67 7.60 0.84
C SER A 346 3.78 7.97 -0.15
N ILE A 347 5.03 8.07 0.31
CA ILE A 347 6.18 8.34 -0.57
C ILE A 347 6.35 7.23 -1.61
N ILE A 348 6.30 5.95 -1.19
CA ILE A 348 6.42 4.80 -2.11
C ILE A 348 5.29 4.83 -3.16
N SER A 349 4.07 5.16 -2.73
CA SER A 349 2.91 5.24 -3.62
C SER A 349 3.08 6.34 -4.68
N LEU A 350 3.61 7.50 -4.30
CA LEU A 350 3.93 8.58 -5.24
C LEU A 350 5.01 8.19 -6.24
N VAL A 351 6.07 7.50 -5.78
CA VAL A 351 7.12 6.99 -6.68
C VAL A 351 6.54 5.98 -7.67
N LEU A 352 5.71 5.05 -7.20
CA LEU A 352 5.06 4.06 -8.05
C LEU A 352 4.15 4.70 -9.09
N ALA A 353 3.34 5.69 -8.68
CA ALA A 353 2.51 6.47 -9.61
C ALA A 353 3.38 7.19 -10.66
N GLY A 354 4.50 7.79 -10.26
CA GLY A 354 5.46 8.41 -11.17
C GLY A 354 6.04 7.42 -12.19
N ILE A 355 6.40 6.21 -11.76
CA ILE A 355 6.88 5.14 -12.66
C ILE A 355 5.80 4.72 -13.66
N ILE A 356 4.54 4.58 -13.20
CA ILE A 356 3.41 4.24 -14.08
C ILE A 356 3.22 5.34 -15.14
N VAL A 357 3.20 6.62 -14.74
CA VAL A 357 3.07 7.74 -15.68
C VAL A 357 4.25 7.78 -16.66
N TYR A 358 5.48 7.61 -16.18
CA TYR A 358 6.68 7.59 -17.01
C TYR A 358 6.65 6.46 -18.05
N THR A 359 6.27 5.24 -17.63
CA THR A 359 6.17 4.08 -18.54
C THR A 359 5.05 4.26 -19.57
N LEU A 360 3.92 4.87 -19.22
CA LEU A 360 2.85 5.23 -20.16
C LEU A 360 3.31 6.26 -21.20
N ILE A 361 4.05 7.29 -20.80
CA ILE A 361 4.64 8.28 -21.72
C ILE A 361 5.63 7.59 -22.66
N LEU A 362 6.51 6.73 -22.14
CA LEU A 362 7.48 5.98 -22.94
C LEU A 362 6.78 5.08 -23.96
N TYR A 363 5.72 4.39 -23.54
CA TYR A 363 4.92 3.52 -24.41
C TYR A 363 4.26 4.32 -25.54
N ARG A 364 3.62 5.46 -25.23
CA ARG A 364 3.03 6.36 -26.25
C ARG A 364 4.08 6.87 -27.24
N LYS A 365 5.26 7.28 -26.76
CA LYS A 365 6.36 7.75 -27.62
C LYS A 365 6.88 6.63 -28.54
N LYS A 366 7.07 5.43 -28.01
CA LYS A 366 7.46 4.26 -28.80
C LYS A 366 6.41 3.90 -29.87
N HIS A 367 5.13 3.93 -29.50
CA HIS A 367 4.05 3.65 -30.44
C HIS A 367 4.01 4.67 -31.59
N ALA A 368 4.16 5.97 -31.27
CA ALA A 368 4.23 7.02 -32.28
C ALA A 368 5.44 6.85 -33.22
N ALA A 369 6.62 6.56 -32.67
CA ALA A 369 7.82 6.27 -33.47
C ALA A 369 7.65 5.02 -34.36
N GLY A 370 6.98 3.98 -33.86
CA GLY A 370 6.65 2.78 -34.64
C GLY A 370 5.76 3.10 -35.85
N LEU A 371 4.76 3.96 -35.67
CA LEU A 371 3.93 4.42 -36.79
C LEU A 371 4.73 5.21 -37.84
N GLN A 372 5.64 6.09 -37.41
CA GLN A 372 6.52 6.82 -38.32
C GLN A 372 7.46 5.89 -39.10
N ILE A 373 7.98 4.84 -38.47
CA ILE A 373 8.81 3.82 -39.15
C ILE A 373 7.98 3.09 -40.21
N ILE A 374 6.73 2.72 -39.91
CA ILE A 374 5.85 2.06 -40.89
C ILE A 374 5.59 2.99 -42.09
N GLU A 375 5.33 4.27 -41.85
CA GLU A 375 5.13 5.25 -42.92
C GLU A 375 6.39 5.44 -43.76
N MET A 376 7.56 5.58 -43.13
CA MET A 376 8.83 5.73 -43.83
C MET A 376 9.19 4.49 -44.64
N ASN A 377 8.91 3.28 -44.14
CA ASN A 377 9.07 2.04 -44.90
C ASN A 377 8.17 1.99 -46.13
N LYS A 378 6.93 2.49 -46.05
CA LYS A 378 6.04 2.61 -47.22
C LYS A 378 6.61 3.56 -48.27
N VAL A 379 7.15 4.71 -47.84
CA VAL A 379 7.79 5.67 -48.74
C VAL A 379 9.03 5.06 -49.40
N MET A 380 9.88 4.36 -48.65
CA MET A 380 11.05 3.67 -49.20
C MET A 380 10.68 2.57 -50.19
N ALA A 381 9.62 1.80 -49.92
CA ALA A 381 9.11 0.81 -50.87
C ALA A 381 8.68 1.44 -52.20
N ARG A 382 7.99 2.59 -52.16
CA ARG A 382 7.61 3.33 -53.38
C ARG A 382 8.82 3.83 -54.16
N HIS A 383 9.81 4.44 -53.51
CA HIS A 383 11.02 4.90 -54.20
C HIS A 383 11.81 3.74 -54.83
N ASN A 384 11.86 2.58 -54.17
CA ASN A 384 12.49 1.40 -54.76
C ASN A 384 11.76 0.95 -56.03
N GLU A 385 10.43 0.95 -56.03
CA GLU A 385 9.62 0.62 -57.20
C GLU A 385 9.83 1.63 -58.34
N GLU A 386 9.92 2.93 -58.03
CA GLU A 386 10.25 3.98 -59.01
C GLU A 386 11.65 3.79 -59.63
N ILE A 387 12.65 3.46 -58.81
CA ILE A 387 14.01 3.18 -59.28
C ILE A 387 14.03 1.93 -60.17
N GLU A 388 13.29 0.88 -59.80
CA GLU A 388 13.19 -0.34 -60.60
C GLU A 388 12.57 -0.05 -61.97
N ASN A 389 11.48 0.72 -62.02
CA ASN A 389 10.84 1.15 -63.25
C ASN A 389 11.73 2.05 -64.12
N ALA A 390 12.49 2.98 -63.52
CA ALA A 390 13.44 3.79 -64.27
C ALA A 390 14.57 2.93 -64.88
N ASN A 391 15.08 1.96 -64.12
CA ASN A 391 16.10 1.04 -64.59
C ASN A 391 15.63 0.14 -65.74
N THR A 392 14.39 -0.35 -65.72
CA THR A 392 13.84 -1.15 -66.82
C THR A 392 13.71 -0.32 -68.10
N GLN A 393 13.20 0.90 -68.01
CA GLN A 393 13.12 1.82 -69.16
C GLN A 393 14.50 2.14 -69.74
N MET A 394 15.52 2.38 -68.89
CA MET A 394 16.88 2.62 -69.37
C MET A 394 17.47 1.42 -70.09
N LYS A 395 17.24 0.19 -69.61
CA LYS A 395 17.68 -1.04 -70.28
C LYS A 395 17.04 -1.17 -71.66
N GLU A 396 15.75 -0.88 -71.77
CA GLU A 396 15.04 -0.94 -73.05
C GLU A 396 15.57 0.10 -74.05
N ALA A 397 15.77 1.35 -73.61
CA ALA A 397 16.35 2.40 -74.44
C ALA A 397 17.77 2.05 -74.92
N ASN A 398 18.59 1.42 -74.08
CA ASN A 398 19.92 0.96 -74.47
C ASN A 398 19.85 -0.17 -75.51
N ARG A 399 18.94 -1.14 -75.34
CA ARG A 399 18.74 -2.23 -76.31
C ARG A 399 18.41 -1.69 -77.72
N ILE A 400 17.55 -0.68 -77.81
CA ILE A 400 17.18 -0.05 -79.09
C ILE A 400 18.41 0.62 -79.74
N LYS A 401 19.23 1.32 -78.94
CA LYS A 401 20.47 1.94 -79.45
C LYS A 401 21.46 0.89 -79.98
N GLU A 402 21.63 -0.22 -79.27
CA GLU A 402 22.51 -1.31 -79.68
C GLU A 402 22.04 -1.96 -81.00
N GLU A 403 20.73 -2.24 -81.14
CA GLU A 403 20.17 -2.78 -82.38
C GLU A 403 20.41 -1.84 -83.57
N TYR A 404 20.23 -0.53 -83.38
CA TYR A 404 20.48 0.47 -84.42
C TYR A 404 21.95 0.49 -84.87
N ILE A 405 22.90 0.47 -83.93
CA ILE A 405 24.33 0.40 -84.24
C ILE A 405 24.62 -0.87 -85.05
N GLY A 406 24.04 -2.01 -84.67
CA GLY A 406 24.15 -3.26 -85.40
C GLY A 406 23.69 -3.15 -86.86
N ARG A 407 22.50 -2.59 -87.09
CA ARG A 407 21.94 -2.39 -88.45
C ARG A 407 22.76 -1.42 -89.31
N PHE A 408 23.29 -0.35 -88.70
CA PHE A 408 24.15 0.60 -89.42
C PHE A 408 25.46 -0.07 -89.89
N LEU A 409 26.08 -0.87 -89.03
CA LEU A 409 27.28 -1.63 -89.36
C LEU A 409 27.00 -2.68 -90.45
N GLU A 410 25.86 -3.35 -90.39
CA GLU A 410 25.42 -4.31 -91.41
C GLU A 410 25.27 -3.66 -92.80
N LEU A 411 24.58 -2.52 -92.88
CA LEU A 411 24.43 -1.75 -94.13
C LEU A 411 25.79 -1.30 -94.68
N SER A 412 26.66 -0.77 -93.83
CA SER A 412 28.00 -0.31 -94.22
C SER A 412 28.83 -1.47 -94.80
N SER A 413 28.78 -2.65 -94.15
CA SER A 413 29.43 -3.87 -94.63
C SER A 413 28.88 -4.33 -95.98
N MET A 414 27.55 -4.33 -96.14
CA MET A 414 26.89 -4.73 -97.39
C MET A 414 27.27 -3.82 -98.58
N LEU A 415 27.32 -2.50 -98.35
CA LEU A 415 27.70 -1.54 -99.38
C LEU A 415 29.18 -1.67 -99.77
N LEU A 416 30.07 -1.87 -98.79
CA LEU A 416 31.49 -2.14 -99.04
C LEU A 416 31.69 -3.41 -99.86
N SER A 417 31.04 -4.51 -99.46
CA SER A 417 31.10 -5.80 -100.17
C SER A 417 30.60 -5.68 -101.62
N SER A 418 29.49 -4.97 -101.83
CA SER A 418 28.94 -4.73 -103.18
C SER A 418 29.91 -3.92 -104.05
N GLY A 419 30.55 -2.90 -103.46
CA GLY A 419 31.59 -2.12 -104.14
C GLY A 419 32.81 -2.97 -104.51
N GLU A 420 33.29 -3.80 -103.59
CA GLU A 420 34.40 -4.73 -103.82
C GLU A 420 34.07 -5.73 -104.94
N GLN A 421 32.86 -6.30 -104.94
CA GLN A 421 32.42 -7.24 -105.98
C GLN A 421 32.38 -6.57 -107.36
N ARG A 422 31.90 -5.33 -107.44
CA ARG A 422 31.90 -4.55 -108.70
C ARG A 422 33.32 -4.31 -109.20
N LEU A 423 34.25 -3.90 -108.32
CA LEU A 423 35.65 -3.72 -108.70
C LEU A 423 36.29 -5.03 -109.18
N LYS A 424 36.00 -6.16 -108.55
CA LYS A 424 36.46 -7.49 -109.01
C LYS A 424 35.92 -7.83 -110.39
N GLN A 425 34.62 -7.59 -110.63
CA GLN A 425 33.99 -7.83 -111.93
C GLN A 425 34.60 -6.95 -113.03
N LEU A 426 34.76 -5.65 -112.78
CA LEU A 426 35.39 -4.72 -113.73
C LEU A 426 36.84 -5.12 -114.03
N ASN A 427 37.62 -5.46 -113.00
CA ASN A 427 39.00 -5.96 -113.16
C ASN A 427 39.04 -7.27 -113.96
N ARG A 428 38.07 -8.18 -113.77
CA ARG A 428 37.96 -9.41 -114.56
C ARG A 428 37.71 -9.12 -116.03
N LEU A 429 36.73 -8.26 -116.35
CA LEU A 429 36.41 -7.87 -117.73
C LEU A 429 37.61 -7.20 -118.42
N ALA A 430 38.34 -6.34 -117.70
CA ALA A 430 39.57 -5.72 -118.19
C ALA A 430 40.68 -6.75 -118.46
N ARG A 431 40.91 -7.69 -117.53
CA ARG A 431 41.92 -8.75 -117.67
C ARG A 431 41.61 -9.71 -118.83
N GLU A 432 40.34 -10.02 -119.06
CA GLU A 432 39.86 -10.88 -120.16
C GLU A 432 39.83 -10.16 -121.53
N ARG A 433 40.24 -8.88 -121.59
CA ARG A 433 40.21 -8.01 -122.80
C ARG A 433 38.82 -7.86 -123.43
N LYS A 434 37.74 -8.07 -122.65
CA LYS A 434 36.35 -7.88 -123.08
C LYS A 434 35.97 -6.40 -123.02
N LEU A 435 36.56 -5.60 -123.90
CA LEU A 435 36.42 -4.14 -123.86
C LEU A 435 34.98 -3.67 -124.09
N GLU A 436 34.21 -4.33 -124.97
CA GLU A 436 32.80 -3.97 -125.21
C GLU A 436 31.92 -4.18 -123.97
N GLU A 437 32.04 -5.33 -123.30
CA GLU A 437 31.31 -5.62 -122.05
C GLU A 437 31.73 -4.69 -120.90
N LEU A 438 33.02 -4.35 -120.82
CA LEU A 438 33.55 -3.40 -119.84
C LEU A 438 32.97 -1.99 -120.06
N TYR A 439 32.92 -1.51 -121.31
CA TYR A 439 32.31 -0.22 -121.62
C TYR A 439 30.80 -0.21 -121.32
N ALA A 440 30.10 -1.31 -121.58
CA ALA A 440 28.70 -1.45 -121.21
C ALA A 440 28.51 -1.33 -119.69
N GLU A 441 29.28 -2.09 -118.90
CA GLU A 441 29.20 -2.10 -117.42
C GLU A 441 29.63 -0.77 -116.77
N LEU A 442 30.56 -0.04 -117.40
CA LEU A 442 30.95 1.31 -116.95
C LEU A 442 29.90 2.38 -117.30
N LYS A 443 29.15 2.17 -118.40
CA LYS A 443 28.08 3.09 -118.82
C LYS A 443 26.79 2.88 -118.04
N THR A 444 26.55 1.69 -117.47
CA THR A 444 25.34 1.43 -116.69
C THR A 444 25.36 2.09 -115.32
N MET A 445 24.22 2.66 -114.93
CA MET A 445 23.99 3.20 -113.58
C MET A 445 23.29 2.19 -112.66
N GLU A 446 22.94 1.00 -113.16
CA GLU A 446 22.16 0.01 -112.40
C GLU A 446 22.79 -0.47 -111.09
N PRO A 447 24.12 -0.68 -110.99
CA PRO A 447 24.74 -1.02 -109.71
C PRO A 447 24.56 0.09 -108.67
N LEU A 448 24.68 1.36 -109.09
CA LEU A 448 24.46 2.51 -108.20
C LEU A 448 22.98 2.63 -107.82
N ASN A 449 22.06 2.51 -108.79
CA ASN A 449 20.62 2.54 -108.53
C ASN A 449 20.20 1.42 -107.56
N THR A 450 20.81 0.24 -107.67
CA THR A 450 20.60 -0.87 -106.73
C THR A 450 21.10 -0.51 -105.33
N GLY A 451 22.31 0.05 -105.21
CA GLY A 451 22.83 0.54 -103.93
C GLY A 451 21.92 1.59 -103.28
N ILE A 452 21.34 2.50 -104.07
CA ILE A 452 20.39 3.52 -103.58
C ILE A 452 19.09 2.88 -103.10
N ARG A 453 18.53 1.91 -103.84
CA ARG A 453 17.34 1.15 -103.41
C ARG A 453 17.58 0.41 -102.10
N THR A 454 18.74 -0.23 -101.96
CA THR A 454 19.14 -0.94 -100.73
C THR A 454 19.31 0.01 -99.56
N PHE A 455 19.95 1.17 -99.76
CA PHE A 455 20.09 2.22 -98.76
C PHE A 455 18.71 2.70 -98.27
N HIS A 456 17.82 3.04 -99.20
CA HIS A 456 16.46 3.48 -98.86
C HIS A 456 15.68 2.42 -98.08
N SER A 457 15.74 1.15 -98.47
CA SER A 457 15.05 0.07 -97.74
C SER A 457 15.57 -0.10 -96.31
N HIS A 458 16.88 0.01 -96.09
CA HIS A 458 17.47 -0.08 -94.75
C HIS A 458 17.16 1.15 -93.91
N PHE A 459 17.20 2.34 -94.51
CA PHE A 459 16.79 3.58 -93.86
C PHE A 459 15.34 3.48 -93.38
N ASP A 460 14.41 3.07 -94.25
CA ASP A 460 13.00 2.94 -93.91
C ASP A 460 12.79 1.97 -92.74
N THR A 461 13.44 0.80 -92.80
CA THR A 461 13.32 -0.24 -91.76
C THR A 461 13.91 0.24 -90.43
N ALA A 462 15.12 0.81 -90.43
CA ALA A 462 15.77 1.28 -89.22
C ALA A 462 14.99 2.46 -88.60
N PHE A 463 14.49 3.36 -89.43
CA PHE A 463 13.71 4.51 -88.97
C PHE A 463 12.36 4.08 -88.37
N LEU A 464 11.62 3.16 -89.01
CA LEU A 464 10.33 2.68 -88.49
C LEU A 464 10.48 1.78 -87.27
N ASN A 465 11.61 1.10 -87.08
CA ASN A 465 11.87 0.38 -85.83
C ASN A 465 12.07 1.34 -84.63
N ILE A 466 12.68 2.50 -84.87
CA ILE A 466 12.85 3.54 -83.85
C ILE A 466 11.55 4.34 -83.67
N TYR A 467 10.84 4.62 -84.75
CA TYR A 467 9.59 5.40 -84.73
C TYR A 467 8.45 4.57 -85.33
N PRO A 468 7.99 3.51 -84.64
CA PRO A 468 6.94 2.63 -85.15
C PRO A 468 5.65 3.40 -85.43
N ASN A 469 5.32 4.41 -84.63
CA ASN A 469 4.10 5.18 -84.81
C ASN A 469 4.25 6.34 -85.81
N PHE A 470 5.39 6.50 -86.49
CA PHE A 470 5.71 7.69 -87.27
C PHE A 470 4.66 8.05 -88.32
N ILE A 471 4.22 7.08 -89.12
CA ILE A 471 3.25 7.32 -90.21
C ILE A 471 1.90 7.77 -89.62
N SER A 472 1.46 7.13 -88.53
CA SER A 472 0.24 7.48 -87.81
C SER A 472 0.31 8.89 -87.23
N GLU A 473 1.43 9.25 -86.58
CA GLU A 473 1.64 10.59 -86.04
C GLU A 473 1.75 11.66 -87.12
N VAL A 474 2.39 11.37 -88.26
CA VAL A 474 2.40 12.27 -89.42
C VAL A 474 0.98 12.46 -89.98
N ASN A 475 0.17 11.41 -90.06
CA ASN A 475 -1.21 11.48 -90.53
C ASN A 475 -2.10 12.37 -89.65
N LYS A 476 -1.85 12.44 -88.35
CA LYS A 476 -2.53 13.38 -87.43
C LYS A 476 -2.22 14.85 -87.74
N LEU A 477 -1.13 15.13 -88.46
CA LEU A 477 -0.73 16.48 -88.85
C LEU A 477 -1.26 16.90 -90.23
N LEU A 478 -1.83 15.97 -91.00
CA LEU A 478 -2.34 16.19 -92.35
C LEU A 478 -3.87 16.29 -92.36
N THR A 479 -4.43 17.04 -93.31
CA THR A 479 -5.89 17.05 -93.52
C THR A 479 -6.41 15.66 -93.88
N PRO A 480 -7.64 15.27 -93.50
CA PRO A 480 -8.18 13.94 -93.74
C PRO A 480 -8.02 13.42 -95.18
N ASP A 481 -8.23 14.29 -96.18
CA ASP A 481 -8.14 13.94 -97.61
C ASP A 481 -6.70 13.72 -98.13
N ASN A 482 -5.68 13.96 -97.30
CA ASN A 482 -4.27 13.94 -97.70
C ASN A 482 -3.40 13.00 -96.86
N GLN A 483 -4.00 12.12 -96.04
CA GLN A 483 -3.27 11.14 -95.22
C GLN A 483 -2.60 10.05 -96.07
N PHE A 484 -1.47 9.54 -95.57
CA PHE A 484 -0.76 8.40 -96.16
C PHE A 484 -1.43 7.08 -95.76
N THR A 485 -1.46 6.12 -96.68
CA THR A 485 -2.02 4.78 -96.44
C THR A 485 -1.17 3.98 -95.44
N ILE A 486 -1.85 3.29 -94.51
CA ILE A 486 -1.28 2.34 -93.54
C ILE A 486 -1.75 0.93 -93.96
N GLU A 487 -0.99 -0.13 -93.69
CA GLU A 487 -1.41 -1.52 -93.98
C GLU A 487 -2.66 -1.90 -93.15
N GLU A 488 -3.47 -2.87 -93.62
CA GLU A 488 -4.78 -3.23 -93.00
C GLU A 488 -4.67 -3.71 -91.54
N ASP A 489 -3.49 -4.15 -91.10
CA ASP A 489 -3.20 -4.57 -89.73
C ASP A 489 -2.77 -3.42 -88.80
N GLY A 490 -2.80 -2.18 -89.28
CA GLY A 490 -2.38 -0.98 -88.53
C GLY A 490 -0.87 -0.86 -88.37
N SER A 491 -0.08 -1.74 -88.99
CA SER A 491 1.38 -1.67 -88.97
C SER A 491 1.91 -0.65 -90.01
N PRO A 492 3.09 -0.05 -89.77
CA PRO A 492 3.70 0.87 -90.72
C PRO A 492 4.01 0.13 -92.01
N THR A 493 3.68 0.74 -93.16
CA THR A 493 4.15 0.23 -94.44
C THR A 493 5.66 0.05 -94.38
N LYS A 494 6.16 -1.16 -94.69
CA LYS A 494 7.60 -1.49 -94.56
C LYS A 494 8.53 -0.66 -95.44
N ARG A 495 7.98 0.25 -96.25
CA ARG A 495 8.70 1.15 -97.15
C ARG A 495 8.09 2.54 -97.08
N LEU A 496 8.91 3.54 -96.82
CA LEU A 496 8.52 4.93 -96.85
C LEU A 496 8.49 5.43 -98.30
N THR A 497 7.51 6.28 -98.61
CA THR A 497 7.52 7.07 -99.84
C THR A 497 8.61 8.13 -99.76
N THR A 498 9.03 8.70 -100.90
CA THR A 498 10.03 9.80 -100.90
C THR A 498 9.57 10.99 -100.05
N GLU A 499 8.27 11.28 -100.04
CA GLU A 499 7.66 12.30 -99.19
C GLU A 499 7.83 11.97 -97.69
N LEU A 500 7.55 10.73 -97.29
CA LEU A 500 7.75 10.27 -95.91
C LEU A 500 9.22 10.22 -95.50
N ARG A 501 10.14 9.90 -96.42
CA ARG A 501 11.59 9.95 -96.13
C ARG A 501 12.08 11.37 -95.88
N VAL A 502 11.56 12.37 -96.60
CA VAL A 502 11.86 13.79 -96.32
C VAL A 502 11.41 14.15 -94.90
N LEU A 503 10.19 13.75 -94.52
CA LEU A 503 9.69 13.98 -93.15
C LEU A 503 10.49 13.20 -92.09
N ALA A 504 10.91 11.98 -92.40
CA ALA A 504 11.74 11.16 -91.51
C ALA A 504 13.11 11.82 -91.27
N LEU A 505 13.74 12.38 -92.30
CA LEU A 505 14.98 13.12 -92.18
C LEU A 505 14.79 14.42 -91.37
N ILE A 506 13.69 15.15 -91.59
CA ILE A 506 13.32 16.29 -90.75
C ILE A 506 13.14 15.85 -89.30
N ARG A 507 12.49 14.71 -89.04
CA ARG A 507 12.35 14.14 -87.70
C ARG A 507 13.69 13.82 -87.05
N LEU A 508 14.69 13.42 -87.82
CA LEU A 508 16.07 13.23 -87.38
C LEU A 508 16.87 14.54 -87.26
N ASP A 509 16.18 15.69 -87.35
CA ASP A 509 16.74 17.05 -87.32
C ASP A 509 17.66 17.39 -88.51
N ILE A 510 17.54 16.64 -89.61
CA ILE A 510 18.18 16.94 -90.89
C ILE A 510 17.21 17.79 -91.70
N THR A 511 17.31 19.12 -91.54
CA THR A 511 16.38 20.09 -92.13
C THR A 511 16.93 20.85 -93.34
N ASP A 512 18.24 20.73 -93.59
CA ASP A 512 18.91 21.35 -94.73
C ASP A 512 18.53 20.66 -96.05
N ASN A 513 18.00 21.43 -97.02
CA ASN A 513 17.50 20.87 -98.28
C ASN A 513 18.58 20.21 -99.12
N GLN A 514 19.82 20.72 -99.09
CA GLN A 514 20.93 20.12 -99.83
C GLN A 514 21.31 18.77 -99.22
N LYS A 515 21.41 18.69 -97.89
CA LYS A 515 21.67 17.42 -97.20
C LYS A 515 20.59 16.37 -97.46
N ILE A 516 19.31 16.75 -97.39
CA ILE A 516 18.20 15.82 -97.70
C ILE A 516 18.30 15.34 -99.16
N ALA A 517 18.58 16.25 -100.09
CA ALA A 517 18.74 15.91 -101.50
C ALA A 517 19.90 14.93 -101.72
N ASP A 518 21.05 15.17 -101.08
CA ASP A 518 22.23 14.32 -101.15
C ASP A 518 21.97 12.91 -100.59
N ILE A 519 21.29 12.82 -99.44
CA ILE A 519 20.94 11.55 -98.79
C ILE A 519 19.95 10.74 -99.64
N LEU A 520 18.89 11.39 -100.13
CA LEU A 520 17.85 10.74 -100.94
C LEU A 520 18.23 10.59 -102.42
N ARG A 521 19.44 11.02 -102.80
CA ARG A 521 19.95 11.03 -104.18
C ARG A 521 18.96 11.66 -105.17
N SER A 522 18.35 12.76 -104.74
CA SER A 522 17.33 13.52 -105.46
C SER A 522 17.82 14.94 -105.74
N SER A 523 17.16 15.68 -106.62
CA SER A 523 17.53 17.08 -106.86
C SER A 523 17.03 17.99 -105.73
N ILE A 524 17.75 19.09 -105.46
CA ILE A 524 17.34 20.06 -104.43
C ILE A 524 15.94 20.63 -104.73
N THR A 525 15.62 20.87 -106.01
CA THR A 525 14.30 21.35 -106.45
C THR A 525 13.19 20.33 -106.17
N THR A 526 13.48 19.04 -106.30
CA THR A 526 12.56 17.96 -105.92
C THR A 526 12.25 17.99 -104.42
N ILE A 527 13.25 18.21 -103.56
CA ILE A 527 13.04 18.32 -102.11
C ILE A 527 12.20 19.55 -101.75
N TYR A 528 12.50 20.72 -102.33
CA TYR A 528 11.67 21.92 -102.17
C TYR A 528 10.21 21.66 -102.56
N THR A 529 10.00 20.96 -103.67
CA THR A 529 8.67 20.62 -104.16
C THR A 529 7.93 19.71 -103.18
N TYR A 530 8.58 18.65 -102.69
CA TYR A 530 7.96 17.75 -101.71
C TYR A 530 7.65 18.45 -100.39
N ARG A 531 8.57 19.25 -99.83
CA ARG A 531 8.32 20.01 -98.60
C ARG A 531 7.17 21.00 -98.76
N SER A 532 7.17 21.77 -99.85
CA SER A 532 6.09 22.72 -100.13
C SER A 532 4.74 22.02 -100.31
N LYS A 533 4.72 20.88 -101.01
CA LYS A 533 3.51 20.07 -101.21
C LYS A 533 2.99 19.49 -99.89
N LEU A 534 3.87 18.96 -99.04
CA LEU A 534 3.50 18.41 -97.74
C LEU A 534 3.00 19.50 -96.79
N LYS A 535 3.68 20.65 -96.77
CA LYS A 535 3.24 21.82 -96.00
C LYS A 535 1.86 22.31 -96.45
N ALA A 536 1.56 22.27 -97.75
CA ALA A 536 0.25 22.66 -98.26
C ALA A 536 -0.90 21.73 -97.80
N LYS A 537 -0.58 20.46 -97.53
CA LYS A 537 -1.50 19.40 -97.06
C LYS A 537 -1.65 19.33 -95.53
N ALA A 538 -0.84 20.09 -94.79
CA ALA A 538 -0.84 20.09 -93.34
C ALA A 538 -2.04 20.85 -92.76
N ILE A 539 -2.52 20.42 -91.59
CA ILE A 539 -3.56 21.12 -90.81
C ILE A 539 -3.05 22.48 -90.35
N ASN A 540 -1.83 22.52 -89.79
CA ASN A 540 -1.14 23.75 -89.41
C ASN A 540 0.12 23.90 -90.26
N LYS A 541 0.05 24.79 -91.26
CA LYS A 541 1.13 24.98 -92.23
C LYS A 541 2.40 25.53 -91.59
N ASP A 542 2.27 26.50 -90.69
CA ASP A 542 3.44 27.21 -90.15
C ASP A 542 4.24 26.37 -89.16
N ALA A 543 3.58 25.51 -88.38
CA ALA A 543 4.22 24.64 -87.40
C ALA A 543 4.43 23.20 -87.88
N PHE A 544 4.12 22.87 -89.15
CA PHE A 544 4.08 21.49 -89.63
C PHE A 544 5.39 20.71 -89.38
N GLU A 545 6.52 21.26 -89.85
CA GLU A 545 7.81 20.58 -89.73
C GLU A 545 8.31 20.53 -88.28
N ASP A 546 7.99 21.54 -87.47
CA ASP A 546 8.28 21.55 -86.03
C ASP A 546 7.49 20.47 -85.30
N ASN A 547 6.24 20.24 -85.69
CA ASN A 547 5.42 19.17 -85.14
C ASN A 547 5.93 17.80 -85.58
N VAL A 548 6.39 17.67 -86.84
CA VAL A 548 7.05 16.45 -87.33
C VAL A 548 8.31 16.16 -86.51
N ARG A 549 9.13 17.16 -86.16
CA ARG A 549 10.31 17.00 -85.30
C ARG A 549 9.99 16.47 -83.90
N LYS A 550 8.81 16.79 -83.38
CA LYS A 550 8.37 16.44 -82.02
C LYS A 550 7.70 15.07 -81.90
N ILE A 551 7.53 14.34 -83.00
CA ILE A 551 6.91 13.00 -82.97
C ILE A 551 7.71 12.09 -82.04
N ALA A 552 7.10 11.59 -80.97
CA ALA A 552 7.80 10.74 -80.01
C ALA A 552 8.15 9.36 -80.61
N THR A 553 9.14 8.69 -80.01
CA THR A 553 9.52 7.31 -80.32
C THR A 553 8.38 6.32 -79.98
N TYR A 554 7.61 6.62 -78.92
CA TYR A 554 6.48 5.83 -78.42
C TYR A 554 5.29 6.71 -78.06
#